data_AF-A0A7K4TNH5-F1
#
_entry.id   AF-A0A7K4TNH5-F1
#
_cell.length_a   1.000
_cell.length_b   1.000
_cell.length_c   1.000
_cell.angle_alpha   90.00
_cell.angle_beta   90.00
_cell.angle_gamma   90.00
#
_symmetry.space_group_name_H-M   'P 1'
#
loop_
_entity.id
_entity.type
_entity.pdbx_description
1 polymer ?
#
loop_
_entity_poly.entity_id
_entity_poly.type
_entity_poly.pdbx_seq_one_letter_code
_entity_poly.pdbx_strand_id
1 'polypeptide(L)'
;IREHYNFTKGDTESPSPSRWVGSALIVLLCCVIVLENLLVLVSICRNKRLHLAMYIFIGNLAASDLLAGAAFMANTLLSGSTTFSLTPVQWFVREGTAFATLAASVFSLLAIAIERHVAITKVKVYGGDGGCRMVLLIGACWAIAGAVGSLPIMGWNCISDLHDCSTVLPLYSKRYVLFVTTIFTLILAAIVGLYTRIYCVVRSSHAEIASAQTLALLKTVTIVLGAFIVCWLPAFIILLLDASCPVRACRVLYSANYFFAFATLNSAANPVIYMLRSQDMRGEFLRVLSCC
;
A
#
# COMPACT_ATOMS: atom_id res chain seq x y z
N ILE A 1 -5.46 -3.84 26.26
CA ILE A 1 -4.77 -4.67 25.23
C ILE A 1 -4.85 -6.16 25.53
N ARG A 2 -4.31 -6.64 26.66
CA ARG A 2 -4.31 -8.08 26.99
C ARG A 2 -5.72 -8.69 26.96
N GLU A 3 -6.70 -8.01 27.54
CA GLU A 3 -8.11 -8.43 27.52
C GLU A 3 -8.64 -8.65 26.10
N HIS A 4 -8.48 -7.67 25.20
CA HIS A 4 -8.90 -7.81 23.80
C HIS A 4 -8.18 -8.94 23.07
N TYR A 5 -6.88 -9.12 23.30
CA TYR A 5 -6.10 -10.21 22.71
C TYR A 5 -6.56 -11.57 23.24
N ASN A 6 -6.83 -11.69 24.54
CA ASN A 6 -7.35 -12.92 25.12
C ASN A 6 -8.74 -13.23 24.57
N PHE A 7 -9.63 -12.24 24.45
CA PHE A 7 -10.96 -12.42 23.87
C PHE A 7 -10.88 -12.89 22.41
N THR A 8 -10.10 -12.21 21.58
CA THR A 8 -10.02 -12.46 20.13
C THR A 8 -9.16 -13.67 19.76
N LYS A 9 -7.97 -13.79 20.35
CA LYS A 9 -6.96 -14.78 19.98
C LYS A 9 -6.88 -15.97 20.93
N GLY A 10 -7.55 -15.93 22.09
CA GLY A 10 -7.44 -16.96 23.13
C GLY A 10 -6.17 -16.83 23.95
N ASP A 11 -5.95 -17.75 24.90
CA ASP A 11 -4.68 -17.84 25.62
C ASP A 11 -3.57 -18.14 24.61
N THR A 12 -2.59 -17.25 24.55
CA THR A 12 -1.49 -17.27 23.58
C THR A 12 -0.82 -18.65 23.54
N GLU A 13 -0.97 -19.35 22.41
CA GLU A 13 -0.18 -20.54 22.10
C GLU A 13 1.32 -20.27 22.31
N SER A 14 2.00 -21.20 22.98
CA SER A 14 3.45 -21.23 23.17
C SER A 14 4.19 -20.94 21.85
N PRO A 15 5.30 -20.20 21.88
CA PRO A 15 6.07 -19.88 20.68
C PRO A 15 6.54 -21.17 19.99
N SER A 16 5.99 -21.46 18.81
CA SER A 16 6.47 -22.56 17.97
C SER A 16 7.67 -22.10 17.14
N PRO A 17 8.66 -22.98 16.86
CA PRO A 17 9.82 -22.66 16.03
C PRO A 17 9.44 -22.11 14.64
N SER A 18 8.33 -22.60 14.07
CA SER A 18 7.83 -22.15 12.76
C SER A 18 7.41 -20.68 12.74
N ARG A 19 6.91 -20.12 13.86
CA ARG A 19 6.52 -18.71 13.96
C ARG A 19 7.73 -17.78 13.95
N TRP A 20 8.82 -18.17 14.60
CA TRP A 20 10.07 -17.40 14.59
C TRP A 20 10.69 -17.35 13.19
N VAL A 21 10.71 -18.48 12.49
CA VAL A 21 11.16 -18.54 11.08
C VAL A 21 10.29 -17.64 10.21
N GLY A 22 8.96 -17.70 10.36
CA GLY A 22 8.04 -16.83 9.63
C GLY A 22 8.31 -15.34 9.88
N SER A 23 8.44 -14.92 11.14
CA SER A 23 8.77 -13.54 11.50
C SER A 23 10.13 -13.10 10.94
N ALA A 24 11.15 -13.95 10.98
CA ALA A 24 12.48 -13.64 10.44
C ALA A 24 12.44 -13.43 8.92
N LEU A 25 11.71 -14.28 8.19
CA LEU A 25 11.50 -14.12 6.74
C LEU A 25 10.75 -12.82 6.40
N ILE A 26 9.73 -12.47 7.20
CA ILE A 26 8.99 -11.21 7.03
C ILE A 26 9.91 -10.01 7.27
N VAL A 27 10.70 -10.02 8.34
CA VAL A 27 11.66 -8.93 8.62
C VAL A 27 12.67 -8.80 7.47
N LEU A 28 13.22 -9.90 6.97
CA LEU A 28 14.13 -9.89 5.83
C LEU A 28 13.47 -9.27 4.59
N LEU A 29 12.23 -9.66 4.28
CA LEU A 29 11.45 -9.07 3.19
C LEU A 29 11.29 -7.56 3.38
N CYS A 30 10.92 -7.10 4.58
CA CYS A 30 10.78 -5.68 4.86
C CYS A 30 12.11 -4.91 4.72
N CYS A 31 13.24 -5.51 5.13
CA CYS A 31 14.55 -4.90 4.91
C CYS A 31 14.84 -4.69 3.43
N VAL A 32 14.53 -5.69 2.58
CA VAL A 32 14.66 -5.56 1.13
C VAL A 32 13.79 -4.43 0.60
N ILE A 33 12.50 -4.38 0.98
CA ILE A 33 11.56 -3.33 0.57
C ILE A 33 12.09 -1.94 0.93
N VAL A 34 12.55 -1.75 2.17
CA VAL A 34 13.06 -0.47 2.65
C VAL A 34 14.31 -0.06 1.87
N LEU A 35 15.26 -0.97 1.67
CA LEU A 35 16.51 -0.69 0.97
C LEU A 35 16.29 -0.36 -0.51
N GLU A 36 15.46 -1.14 -1.22
CA GLU A 36 15.19 -0.94 -2.64
C GLU A 36 14.45 0.37 -2.90
N ASN A 37 13.44 0.69 -2.09
CA ASN A 37 12.70 1.95 -2.23
C ASN A 37 13.52 3.17 -1.76
N LEU A 38 14.41 3.00 -0.78
CA LEU A 38 15.37 4.04 -0.41
C LEU A 38 16.31 4.34 -1.58
N LEU A 39 16.80 3.31 -2.25
CA LEU A 39 17.69 3.45 -3.40
C LEU A 39 17.00 4.15 -4.59
N VAL A 40 15.70 3.88 -4.80
CA VAL A 40 14.87 4.63 -5.77
C VAL A 40 14.81 6.12 -5.40
N LEU A 41 14.52 6.45 -4.15
CA LEU A 41 14.46 7.84 -3.68
C LEU A 41 15.81 8.55 -3.84
N VAL A 42 16.91 7.91 -3.44
CA VAL A 42 18.26 8.46 -3.59
C VAL A 42 18.59 8.70 -5.07
N SER A 43 18.22 7.78 -5.96
CA SER A 43 18.45 7.91 -7.40
C SER A 43 17.71 9.14 -7.98
N ILE A 44 16.45 9.34 -7.59
CA ILE A 44 15.65 10.50 -8.00
C ILE A 44 16.27 11.80 -7.46
N CYS A 45 16.63 11.85 -6.18
CA CYS A 45 17.19 13.05 -5.55
C CYS A 45 18.57 13.45 -6.11
N ARG A 46 19.40 12.49 -6.54
CA ARG A 46 20.73 12.78 -7.09
C ARG A 46 20.68 13.29 -8.53
N ASN A 47 19.75 12.81 -9.35
CA ASN A 47 19.70 13.17 -10.76
C ASN A 47 18.60 14.20 -11.04
N LYS A 48 18.98 15.45 -11.29
CA LYS A 48 18.07 16.54 -11.65
C LYS A 48 17.24 16.24 -12.92
N ARG A 49 17.69 15.34 -13.80
CA ARG A 49 16.91 14.89 -14.97
C ARG A 49 15.72 14.02 -14.58
N LEU A 50 15.68 13.51 -13.36
CA LEU A 50 14.58 12.74 -12.79
C LEU A 50 13.64 13.62 -11.94
N HIS A 51 13.63 14.95 -12.11
CA HIS A 51 12.67 15.84 -11.44
C HIS A 51 11.46 16.20 -12.32
N LEU A 52 11.20 15.44 -13.39
CA LEU A 52 9.95 15.58 -14.14
C LEU A 52 8.77 15.08 -13.30
N ALA A 53 7.59 15.63 -13.58
CA ALA A 53 6.29 15.24 -13.04
C ALA A 53 6.08 13.72 -12.82
N MET A 54 6.47 12.90 -13.81
CA MET A 54 6.36 11.44 -13.72
C MET A 54 7.21 10.83 -12.61
N TYR A 55 8.42 11.34 -12.42
CA TYR A 55 9.37 10.84 -11.42
C TYR A 55 9.03 11.32 -10.00
N ILE A 56 8.38 12.48 -9.85
CA ILE A 56 7.81 12.92 -8.56
C ILE A 56 6.78 11.90 -8.08
N PHE A 57 5.95 11.36 -8.99
CA PHE A 57 5.00 10.31 -8.62
C PHE A 57 5.68 9.00 -8.21
N ILE A 58 6.68 8.56 -8.99
CA ILE A 58 7.48 7.36 -8.66
C ILE A 58 8.15 7.56 -7.29
N GLY A 59 8.67 8.76 -7.01
CA GLY A 59 9.22 9.11 -5.70
C GLY A 59 8.18 9.03 -4.58
N ASN A 60 6.97 9.56 -4.77
CA ASN A 60 5.89 9.44 -3.78
C ASN A 60 5.48 7.98 -3.52
N LEU A 61 5.39 7.17 -4.58
CA LEU A 61 5.09 5.75 -4.46
C LEU A 61 6.20 5.01 -3.70
N ALA A 62 7.47 5.26 -4.05
CA ALA A 62 8.63 4.71 -3.33
C ALA A 62 8.68 5.14 -1.86
N ALA A 63 8.34 6.41 -1.55
CA ALA A 63 8.25 6.89 -0.17
C ALA A 63 7.14 6.18 0.61
N SER A 64 5.97 5.99 0.00
CA SER A 64 4.87 5.24 0.62
C SER A 64 5.23 3.77 0.85
N ASP A 65 5.88 3.12 -0.11
CA ASP A 65 6.32 1.72 -0.02
C ASP A 65 7.42 1.52 1.01
N LEU A 66 8.39 2.45 1.09
CA LEU A 66 9.42 2.46 2.13
C LEU A 66 8.79 2.56 3.52
N LEU A 67 7.85 3.49 3.71
CA LEU A 67 7.15 3.67 4.98
C LEU A 67 6.28 2.45 5.31
N ALA A 68 5.63 1.83 4.33
CA ALA A 68 4.87 0.60 4.52
C ALA A 68 5.77 -0.56 4.98
N GLY A 69 6.93 -0.75 4.32
CA GLY A 69 7.94 -1.73 4.71
C GLY A 69 8.48 -1.49 6.13
N ALA A 70 8.80 -0.24 6.46
CA ALA A 70 9.26 0.13 7.79
C ALA A 70 8.17 -0.08 8.86
N ALA A 71 6.92 0.28 8.57
CA ALA A 71 5.79 0.07 9.47
C ALA A 71 5.53 -1.43 9.70
N PHE A 72 5.58 -2.25 8.65
CA PHE A 72 5.37 -3.70 8.76
C PHE A 72 6.52 -4.40 9.47
N MET A 73 7.76 -3.93 9.26
CA MET A 73 8.93 -4.36 10.02
C MET A 73 8.77 -4.05 11.51
N ALA A 74 8.43 -2.80 11.85
CA ALA A 74 8.17 -2.39 13.23
C ALA A 74 7.02 -3.19 13.85
N ASN A 75 5.96 -3.46 13.09
CA ASN A 75 4.84 -4.28 13.56
C ASN A 75 5.30 -5.71 13.91
N THR A 76 6.12 -6.32 13.05
CA THR A 76 6.64 -7.67 13.25
C THR A 76 7.60 -7.73 14.44
N LEU A 77 8.49 -6.76 14.60
CA LEU A 77 9.46 -6.69 15.70
C LEU A 77 8.80 -6.38 17.05
N LEU A 78 7.75 -5.55 17.06
CA LEU A 78 7.00 -5.19 18.27
C LEU A 78 5.85 -6.17 18.56
N SER A 79 5.68 -7.22 17.75
CA SER A 79 4.70 -8.28 17.97
C SER A 79 5.14 -9.27 19.06
N GLY A 80 4.19 -10.06 19.58
CA GLY A 80 4.48 -11.04 20.64
C GLY A 80 4.44 -10.42 22.04
N SER A 81 5.42 -10.75 22.89
CA SER A 81 5.43 -10.32 24.30
C SER A 81 5.46 -8.80 24.46
N THR A 82 6.18 -8.10 23.59
CA THR A 82 6.28 -6.63 23.57
C THR A 82 4.97 -5.94 23.27
N THR A 83 4.02 -6.59 22.58
CA THR A 83 2.70 -6.00 22.28
C THR A 83 1.91 -5.70 23.56
N PHE A 84 2.10 -6.50 24.61
CA PHE A 84 1.42 -6.28 25.89
C PHE A 84 2.04 -5.18 26.75
N SER A 85 3.25 -4.72 26.39
CA SER A 85 3.93 -3.59 27.04
C SER A 85 3.59 -2.24 26.40
N LEU A 86 2.88 -2.22 25.27
CA LEU A 86 2.47 -1.00 24.57
C LEU A 86 1.28 -0.34 25.26
N THR A 87 1.21 0.99 25.18
CA THR A 87 -0.03 1.72 25.48
C THR A 87 -1.03 1.57 24.33
N PRO A 88 -2.35 1.72 24.55
CA PRO A 88 -3.34 1.67 23.46
C PRO A 88 -3.03 2.64 22.33
N VAL A 89 -2.56 3.85 22.63
CA VAL A 89 -2.16 4.85 21.63
C VAL A 89 -0.98 4.37 20.80
N GLN A 90 0.07 3.83 21.43
CA GLN A 90 1.22 3.26 20.70
C GLN A 90 0.79 2.11 19.79
N TRP A 91 -0.14 1.28 20.25
CA TRP A 91 -0.70 0.18 19.46
C TRP A 91 -1.47 0.71 18.23
N PHE A 92 -2.32 1.72 18.40
CA PHE A 92 -3.02 2.34 17.27
C PHE A 92 -2.09 3.06 16.31
N VAL A 93 -1.03 3.72 16.79
CA VAL A 93 -0.03 4.33 15.91
C VAL A 93 0.66 3.25 15.07
N ARG A 94 1.07 2.14 15.70
CA ARG A 94 1.74 1.02 15.02
C ARG A 94 0.90 0.45 13.87
N GLU A 95 -0.36 0.08 14.13
CA GLU A 95 -1.25 -0.46 13.09
C GLU A 95 -1.75 0.64 12.14
N GLY A 96 -2.08 1.81 12.67
CA GLY A 96 -2.59 2.97 11.92
C GLY A 96 -1.60 3.50 10.90
N THR A 97 -0.28 3.47 11.17
CA THR A 97 0.74 3.82 10.17
C THR A 97 0.74 2.85 8.99
N ALA A 98 0.58 1.54 9.22
CA ALA A 98 0.47 0.56 8.13
C ALA A 98 -0.79 0.80 7.28
N PHE A 99 -1.92 1.12 7.91
CA PHE A 99 -3.14 1.49 7.18
C PHE A 99 -3.01 2.81 6.42
N ALA A 100 -2.39 3.83 7.02
CA ALA A 100 -2.21 5.13 6.39
C ALA A 100 -1.30 5.04 5.15
N THR A 101 -0.23 4.26 5.22
CA THR A 101 0.67 4.07 4.06
C THR A 101 -0.01 3.31 2.91
N LEU A 102 -0.81 2.29 3.21
CA LEU A 102 -1.68 1.66 2.22
C LEU A 102 -2.67 2.66 1.60
N ALA A 103 -3.36 3.44 2.44
CA ALA A 103 -4.32 4.45 1.99
C ALA A 103 -3.65 5.48 1.07
N ALA A 104 -2.48 5.97 1.45
CA ALA A 104 -1.69 6.92 0.67
C ALA A 104 -1.35 6.35 -0.71
N SER A 105 -0.93 5.09 -0.79
CA SER A 105 -0.66 4.39 -2.05
C SER A 105 -1.91 4.26 -2.93
N VAL A 106 -3.04 3.81 -2.36
CA VAL A 106 -4.30 3.63 -3.10
C VAL A 106 -4.84 4.96 -3.63
N PHE A 107 -4.86 6.01 -2.82
CA PHE A 107 -5.27 7.35 -3.25
C PHE A 107 -4.33 7.93 -4.31
N SER A 108 -3.02 7.71 -4.15
CA SER A 108 -2.02 8.13 -5.13
C SER A 108 -2.22 7.43 -6.48
N LEU A 109 -2.49 6.12 -6.50
CA LEU A 109 -2.81 5.37 -7.71
C LEU A 109 -4.11 5.83 -8.38
N LEU A 110 -5.14 6.16 -7.57
CA LEU A 110 -6.38 6.74 -8.09
C LEU A 110 -6.13 8.11 -8.74
N ALA A 111 -5.36 8.98 -8.10
CA ALA A 111 -5.01 10.29 -8.65
C ALA A 111 -4.29 10.15 -10.00
N ILE A 112 -3.34 9.21 -10.13
CA ILE A 112 -2.70 8.88 -11.41
C ILE A 112 -3.71 8.43 -12.45
N ALA A 113 -4.60 7.51 -12.08
CA ALA A 113 -5.59 6.96 -13.01
C ALA A 113 -6.49 8.08 -13.56
N ILE A 114 -6.94 8.99 -12.69
CA ILE A 114 -7.74 10.15 -13.06
C ILE A 114 -6.94 11.09 -13.97
N GLU A 115 -5.71 11.43 -13.59
CA GLU A 115 -4.86 12.32 -14.38
C GLU A 115 -4.62 11.77 -15.79
N ARG A 116 -4.27 10.48 -15.89
CA ARG A 116 -4.05 9.80 -17.17
C ARG A 116 -5.32 9.71 -17.99
N HIS A 117 -6.45 9.40 -17.37
CA HIS A 117 -7.73 9.40 -18.05
C HIS A 117 -8.04 10.79 -18.64
N VAL A 118 -7.88 11.86 -17.87
CA VAL A 118 -8.13 13.23 -18.33
C VAL A 118 -7.18 13.63 -19.46
N ALA A 119 -5.89 13.33 -19.34
CA ALA A 119 -4.90 13.66 -20.37
C ALA A 119 -5.14 12.95 -21.71
N ILE A 120 -5.67 11.73 -21.69
CA ILE A 120 -5.95 10.94 -22.90
C ILE A 120 -7.31 11.29 -23.51
N THR A 121 -8.34 11.53 -22.68
CA THR A 121 -9.71 11.79 -23.16
C THR A 121 -9.98 13.24 -23.51
N LYS A 122 -9.34 14.18 -22.82
CA LYS A 122 -9.39 15.60 -23.15
C LYS A 122 -8.02 15.95 -23.72
N VAL A 123 -7.97 16.25 -25.03
CA VAL A 123 -6.79 16.88 -25.67
C VAL A 123 -6.61 18.27 -25.05
N LYS A 124 -6.06 18.33 -23.82
CA LYS A 124 -5.70 19.57 -23.17
C LYS A 124 -4.19 19.69 -23.22
N VAL A 125 -3.74 20.60 -24.08
CA VAL A 125 -2.45 21.28 -23.96
C VAL A 125 -2.43 21.91 -22.57
N TYR A 126 -1.79 21.25 -21.61
CA TYR A 126 -1.66 21.76 -20.25
C TYR A 126 -0.67 22.94 -20.24
N GLY A 127 -1.20 24.15 -20.40
CA GLY A 127 -0.46 25.42 -20.30
C GLY A 127 -0.40 25.99 -18.88
N GLY A 128 -0.11 25.18 -17.86
CA GLY A 128 0.05 25.63 -16.47
C GLY A 128 0.98 24.70 -15.68
N ASP A 129 1.63 25.23 -14.64
CA ASP A 129 2.66 24.54 -13.86
C ASP A 129 2.14 23.22 -13.25
N GLY A 130 2.41 22.11 -13.95
CA GLY A 130 1.98 20.77 -13.54
C GLY A 130 2.61 20.31 -12.22
N GLY A 131 3.78 20.85 -11.86
CA GLY A 131 4.51 20.48 -10.66
C GLY A 131 3.76 20.85 -9.38
N CYS A 132 3.34 22.10 -9.23
CA CYS A 132 2.60 22.56 -8.05
C CYS A 132 1.30 21.78 -7.83
N ARG A 133 0.52 21.54 -8.90
CA ARG A 133 -0.72 20.75 -8.82
C ARG A 133 -0.48 19.32 -8.34
N MET A 134 0.58 18.68 -8.81
CA MET A 134 0.91 17.30 -8.43
C MET A 134 1.31 17.20 -6.97
N VAL A 135 2.13 18.15 -6.48
CA VAL A 135 2.52 18.21 -5.07
C VAL A 135 1.30 18.40 -4.17
N LEU A 136 0.36 19.29 -4.55
CA LEU A 136 -0.90 19.47 -3.83
C LEU A 136 -1.76 18.20 -3.79
N LEU A 137 -1.87 17.49 -4.91
CA LEU A 137 -2.62 16.21 -4.97
C LEU A 137 -1.98 15.15 -4.08
N ILE A 138 -0.66 15.03 -4.09
CA ILE A 138 0.08 14.10 -3.21
C ILE A 138 -0.17 14.48 -1.75
N GLY A 139 -0.02 15.76 -1.40
CA GLY A 139 -0.28 16.26 -0.04
C GLY A 139 -1.70 15.96 0.43
N ALA A 140 -2.70 16.14 -0.44
CA ALA A 140 -4.09 15.79 -0.15
C ALA A 140 -4.27 14.28 0.06
N CYS A 141 -3.64 13.43 -0.75
CA CYS A 141 -3.68 11.97 -0.58
C CYS A 141 -3.12 11.56 0.79
N TRP A 142 -1.99 12.13 1.21
CA TRP A 142 -1.40 11.88 2.53
C TRP A 142 -2.26 12.38 3.67
N ALA A 143 -2.86 13.56 3.53
CA ALA A 143 -3.77 14.12 4.53
C ALA A 143 -5.01 13.23 4.73
N ILE A 144 -5.66 12.80 3.63
CA ILE A 144 -6.82 11.90 3.68
C ILE A 144 -6.41 10.55 4.26
N ALA A 145 -5.26 10.00 3.84
CA ALA A 145 -4.73 8.75 4.36
C ALA A 145 -4.47 8.78 5.87
N GLY A 146 -3.83 9.84 6.35
CA GLY A 146 -3.60 10.08 7.78
C GLY A 146 -4.91 10.20 8.55
N ALA A 147 -5.87 10.97 8.03
CA ALA A 147 -7.19 11.13 8.65
C ALA A 147 -7.92 9.80 8.79
N VAL A 148 -7.99 8.99 7.72
CA VAL A 148 -8.61 7.65 7.74
C VAL A 148 -7.89 6.72 8.72
N GLY A 149 -6.56 6.76 8.75
CA GLY A 149 -5.73 5.96 9.67
C GLY A 149 -5.87 6.36 11.14
N SER A 150 -6.19 7.63 11.43
CA SER A 150 -6.35 8.13 12.80
C SER A 150 -7.76 7.97 13.38
N LEU A 151 -8.77 7.64 12.57
CA LEU A 151 -10.17 7.46 13.03
C LEU A 151 -10.32 6.52 14.25
N PRO A 152 -9.60 5.37 14.34
CA PRO A 152 -9.67 4.52 15.52
C PRO A 152 -9.14 5.19 16.79
N ILE A 153 -8.11 6.04 16.67
CA ILE A 153 -7.57 6.82 17.79
C ILE A 153 -8.60 7.85 18.28
N MET A 154 -9.36 8.43 17.34
CA MET A 154 -10.39 9.42 17.62
C MET A 154 -11.71 8.83 18.15
N GLY A 155 -11.82 7.51 18.29
CA GLY A 155 -12.95 6.87 18.96
C GLY A 155 -13.62 5.75 18.16
N TRP A 156 -13.29 5.54 16.88
CA TRP A 156 -13.87 4.44 16.09
C TRP A 156 -13.13 3.11 16.33
N ASN A 157 -13.11 2.67 17.59
CA ASN A 157 -12.44 1.47 18.07
C ASN A 157 -13.40 0.60 18.91
N CYS A 158 -12.93 -0.56 19.35
CA CYS A 158 -13.74 -1.52 20.12
C CYS A 158 -13.38 -1.57 21.62
N ILE A 159 -12.72 -0.53 22.17
CA ILE A 159 -12.23 -0.56 23.57
C ILE A 159 -13.37 -0.82 24.56
N SER A 160 -14.55 -0.25 24.33
CA SER A 160 -15.71 -0.39 25.21
C SER A 160 -16.64 -1.55 24.84
N ASP A 161 -16.41 -2.24 23.71
CA ASP A 161 -17.27 -3.32 23.22
C ASP A 161 -16.44 -4.45 22.60
N LEU A 162 -16.17 -5.48 23.41
CA LEU A 162 -15.37 -6.65 23.02
C LEU A 162 -16.00 -7.43 21.86
N HIS A 163 -17.33 -7.47 21.74
CA HIS A 163 -18.01 -8.24 20.70
C HIS A 163 -17.84 -7.63 19.30
N ASP A 164 -17.61 -6.33 19.24
CA ASP A 164 -17.33 -5.60 18.00
C ASP A 164 -15.84 -5.64 17.60
N CYS A 165 -14.96 -6.29 18.38
CA CYS A 165 -13.53 -6.36 18.08
C CYS A 165 -13.20 -7.32 16.93
N SER A 166 -12.28 -6.88 16.06
CA SER A 166 -11.67 -7.66 14.98
C SER A 166 -10.74 -8.75 15.52
N THR A 167 -10.75 -9.95 14.91
CA THR A 167 -9.85 -11.05 15.30
C THR A 167 -8.43 -10.78 14.83
N VAL A 168 -8.30 -10.17 13.65
CA VAL A 168 -7.01 -9.82 13.04
C VAL A 168 -6.34 -8.67 13.81
N LEU A 169 -7.12 -7.63 14.12
CA LEU A 169 -6.72 -6.39 14.78
C LEU A 169 -7.51 -6.18 16.09
N PRO A 170 -7.06 -6.74 17.23
CA PRO A 170 -7.87 -6.86 18.44
C PRO A 170 -8.41 -5.57 19.07
N LEU A 171 -7.90 -4.38 18.73
CA LEU A 171 -8.43 -3.10 19.23
C LEU A 171 -9.30 -2.36 18.19
N TYR A 172 -9.37 -2.86 16.96
CA TYR A 172 -10.17 -2.25 15.90
C TYR A 172 -11.59 -2.81 15.94
N SER A 173 -12.56 -1.92 15.69
CA SER A 173 -13.95 -2.31 15.43
C SER A 173 -14.06 -3.03 14.09
N LYS A 174 -14.82 -4.13 14.03
CA LYS A 174 -15.17 -4.83 12.79
C LYS A 174 -15.85 -3.90 11.79
N ARG A 175 -16.66 -2.95 12.27
CA ARG A 175 -17.35 -1.95 11.43
C ARG A 175 -16.36 -1.01 10.77
N TYR A 176 -15.34 -0.57 11.51
CA TYR A 176 -14.27 0.25 10.94
C TYR A 176 -13.47 -0.53 9.90
N VAL A 177 -13.08 -1.77 10.20
CA VAL A 177 -12.35 -2.64 9.25
C VAL A 177 -13.17 -2.86 7.98
N LEU A 178 -14.47 -3.13 8.11
CA LEU A 178 -15.38 -3.28 6.97
C LEU A 178 -15.48 -2.00 6.15
N PHE A 179 -15.64 -0.85 6.79
CA PHE A 179 -15.72 0.46 6.14
C PHE A 179 -14.49 0.75 5.29
N VAL A 180 -13.29 0.63 5.88
CA VAL A 180 -12.02 0.88 5.19
C VAL A 180 -11.81 -0.10 4.04
N THR A 181 -12.05 -1.39 4.28
CA THR A 181 -11.88 -2.43 3.25
C THR A 181 -12.84 -2.22 2.09
N THR A 182 -14.08 -1.83 2.36
CA THR A 182 -15.09 -1.52 1.33
C THR A 182 -14.66 -0.31 0.50
N ILE A 183 -14.23 0.78 1.14
CA ILE A 183 -13.76 1.98 0.43
C ILE A 183 -12.56 1.66 -0.46
N PHE A 184 -11.55 0.95 0.02
CA PHE A 184 -10.39 0.60 -0.80
C PHE A 184 -10.77 -0.32 -1.96
N THR A 185 -11.68 -1.27 -1.74
CA THR A 185 -12.18 -2.15 -2.81
C THR A 185 -12.91 -1.34 -3.89
N LEU A 186 -13.76 -0.38 -3.50
CA LEU A 186 -14.45 0.51 -4.44
C LEU A 186 -13.48 1.41 -5.22
N ILE A 187 -12.44 1.93 -4.56
CA ILE A 187 -11.41 2.73 -5.23
C ILE A 187 -10.65 1.88 -6.25
N LEU A 188 -10.26 0.66 -5.90
CA LEU A 188 -9.57 -0.25 -6.83
C LEU A 188 -10.45 -0.62 -8.01
N ALA A 189 -11.74 -0.89 -7.79
CA ALA A 189 -12.71 -1.11 -8.86
C ALA A 189 -12.83 0.13 -9.76
N ALA A 190 -12.84 1.34 -9.21
CA ALA A 190 -12.84 2.58 -9.97
C ALA A 190 -11.55 2.75 -10.80
N ILE A 191 -10.38 2.44 -10.24
CA ILE A 191 -9.10 2.46 -10.97
C ILE A 191 -9.15 1.49 -12.16
N VAL A 192 -9.60 0.25 -11.95
CA VAL A 192 -9.78 -0.74 -13.03
C VAL A 192 -10.77 -0.23 -14.09
N GLY A 193 -11.89 0.37 -13.68
CA GLY A 193 -12.87 0.96 -14.57
C GLY A 193 -12.28 2.10 -15.43
N LEU A 194 -11.51 3.00 -14.82
CA LEU A 194 -10.82 4.09 -15.51
C LEU A 194 -9.81 3.54 -16.54
N TYR A 195 -8.97 2.56 -16.17
CA TYR A 195 -8.02 1.97 -17.12
C TYR A 195 -8.69 1.17 -18.22
N THR A 196 -9.79 0.49 -17.94
CA THR A 196 -10.59 -0.19 -18.95
C THR A 196 -11.16 0.82 -19.95
N ARG A 197 -11.68 1.96 -19.47
CA ARG A 197 -12.13 3.06 -20.32
C ARG A 197 -11.00 3.62 -21.17
N ILE A 198 -9.82 3.88 -20.58
CA ILE A 198 -8.64 4.35 -21.32
C ILE A 198 -8.26 3.35 -22.42
N TYR A 199 -8.19 2.06 -22.10
CA TYR A 199 -7.87 1.02 -23.06
C TYR A 199 -8.90 0.95 -24.20
N CYS A 200 -10.19 1.02 -23.88
CA CYS A 200 -11.26 1.05 -24.87
C CYS A 200 -11.18 2.29 -25.76
N VAL A 201 -10.93 3.48 -25.21
CA VAL A 201 -10.78 4.73 -25.98
C VAL A 201 -9.61 4.59 -26.96
N VAL A 202 -8.44 4.18 -26.48
CA VAL A 202 -7.24 3.98 -27.33
C VAL A 202 -7.48 2.95 -28.43
N ARG A 203 -8.19 1.85 -28.13
CA ARG A 203 -8.53 0.82 -29.10
C ARG A 203 -9.59 1.28 -30.12
N SER A 204 -10.58 2.05 -29.67
CA SER A 204 -11.65 2.60 -30.52
C SER A 204 -11.18 3.74 -31.41
N SER A 205 -10.08 4.42 -31.08
CA SER A 205 -9.48 5.46 -31.91
C SER A 205 -8.68 4.93 -33.10
N HIS A 206 -8.78 3.64 -33.44
CA HIS A 206 -8.27 2.98 -34.67
C HIS A 206 -6.93 3.52 -35.24
N ALA A 207 -5.82 2.83 -34.94
CA ALA A 207 -4.66 2.61 -35.83
C ALA A 207 -3.87 3.78 -36.47
N GLU A 208 -4.25 5.06 -36.38
CA GLU A 208 -3.51 6.15 -37.05
C GLU A 208 -2.73 7.06 -36.09
N ILE A 209 -3.11 7.17 -34.80
CA ILE A 209 -2.51 8.17 -33.86
C ILE A 209 -2.12 7.58 -32.48
N ALA A 210 -2.47 6.33 -32.17
CA ALA A 210 -1.99 5.69 -30.95
C ALA A 210 -0.50 5.32 -31.10
N SER A 211 0.38 6.27 -30.82
CA SER A 211 1.83 6.06 -30.73
C SER A 211 2.12 4.77 -29.96
N ALA A 212 3.03 3.93 -30.48
CA ALA A 212 3.50 2.74 -29.79
C ALA A 212 3.92 3.03 -28.32
N GLN A 213 4.32 4.27 -28.03
CA GLN A 213 4.63 4.75 -26.67
C GLN A 213 3.40 4.77 -25.75
N THR A 214 2.21 5.18 -26.24
CA THR A 214 0.96 5.18 -25.46
C THR A 214 0.53 3.76 -25.11
N LEU A 215 0.63 2.82 -26.06
CA LEU A 215 0.30 1.42 -25.82
C LEU A 215 1.31 0.75 -24.87
N ALA A 216 2.59 1.08 -24.98
CA ALA A 216 3.63 0.62 -24.07
C ALA A 216 3.43 1.15 -22.64
N LEU A 217 3.01 2.41 -22.48
CA LEU A 217 2.69 3.00 -21.18
C LEU A 217 1.49 2.30 -20.54
N LEU A 218 0.40 2.09 -21.29
CA LEU A 218 -0.77 1.37 -20.79
C LEU A 218 -0.42 -0.05 -20.35
N LYS A 219 0.40 -0.76 -21.13
CA LYS A 219 0.87 -2.10 -20.76
C LYS A 219 1.62 -2.10 -19.42
N THR A 220 2.51 -1.12 -19.18
CA THR A 220 3.21 -1.01 -17.87
C THR A 220 2.22 -0.82 -16.73
N VAL A 221 1.26 0.08 -16.92
CA VAL A 221 0.34 0.45 -15.85
C VAL A 221 -0.65 -0.67 -15.54
N THR A 222 -1.12 -1.40 -16.56
CA THR A 222 -1.92 -2.61 -16.38
C THR A 222 -1.14 -3.69 -15.61
N ILE A 223 0.16 -3.86 -15.88
CA ILE A 223 1.01 -4.80 -15.13
C ILE A 223 1.14 -4.38 -13.66
N VAL A 224 1.44 -3.10 -13.40
CA VAL A 224 1.56 -2.57 -12.01
C VAL A 224 0.24 -2.72 -11.25
N LEU A 225 -0.89 -2.36 -11.87
CA LEU A 225 -2.21 -2.50 -11.26
C LEU A 225 -2.59 -3.98 -11.03
N GLY A 226 -2.27 -4.85 -11.99
CA GLY A 226 -2.49 -6.29 -11.86
C GLY A 226 -1.70 -6.89 -10.70
N ALA A 227 -0.41 -6.52 -10.58
CA ALA A 227 0.43 -6.92 -9.45
C ALA A 227 -0.15 -6.45 -8.11
N PHE A 228 -0.60 -5.19 -8.03
CA PHE A 228 -1.25 -4.66 -6.84
C PHE A 228 -2.48 -5.48 -6.45
N ILE A 229 -3.40 -5.75 -7.40
CA ILE A 229 -4.61 -6.53 -7.13
C ILE A 229 -4.26 -7.94 -6.67
N VAL A 230 -3.34 -8.63 -7.36
CA VAL A 230 -2.94 -10.00 -6.99
C VAL A 230 -2.38 -10.06 -5.57
N CYS A 231 -1.49 -9.13 -5.22
CA CYS A 231 -0.87 -9.09 -3.89
C CYS A 231 -1.85 -8.72 -2.78
N TRP A 232 -2.75 -7.76 -3.02
CA TRP A 232 -3.65 -7.21 -1.97
C TRP A 232 -4.97 -7.95 -1.83
N LEU A 233 -5.46 -8.62 -2.88
CA LEU A 233 -6.75 -9.31 -2.86
C LEU A 233 -6.87 -10.34 -1.71
N PRO A 234 -5.86 -11.19 -1.43
CA PRO A 234 -5.95 -12.14 -0.31
C PRO A 234 -6.11 -11.42 1.04
N ALA A 235 -5.42 -10.31 1.26
CA ALA A 235 -5.52 -9.52 2.49
C ALA A 235 -6.92 -8.89 2.63
N PHE A 236 -7.49 -8.33 1.56
CA PHE A 236 -8.85 -7.79 1.60
C PHE A 236 -9.90 -8.88 1.86
N ILE A 237 -9.74 -10.07 1.27
CA ILE A 237 -10.64 -11.21 1.55
C ILE A 237 -10.58 -11.57 3.04
N ILE A 238 -9.39 -11.62 3.64
CA ILE A 238 -9.23 -11.92 5.06
C ILE A 238 -9.87 -10.83 5.94
N LEU A 239 -9.74 -9.55 5.59
CA LEU A 239 -10.37 -8.45 6.33
C LEU A 239 -11.90 -8.46 6.22
N LEU A 240 -12.45 -8.76 5.04
CA LEU A 240 -13.90 -8.93 4.85
C LEU A 240 -14.44 -10.14 5.63
N LEU A 241 -13.67 -11.24 5.63
CA LEU A 241 -14.01 -12.42 6.41
C LEU A 241 -13.99 -12.11 7.91
N ASP A 242 -13.00 -11.36 8.40
CA ASP A 242 -12.90 -10.98 9.80
C ASP A 242 -14.06 -10.09 10.26
N ALA A 243 -14.50 -9.17 9.41
CA ALA A 243 -15.67 -8.34 9.70
C ALA A 243 -16.98 -9.15 9.80
N SER A 244 -17.07 -10.27 9.07
CA SER A 244 -18.28 -11.08 8.96
C SER A 244 -18.27 -12.32 9.86
N CYS A 245 -17.10 -12.76 10.30
CA CYS A 245 -16.94 -14.00 11.06
C CYS A 245 -17.06 -13.74 12.57
N PRO A 246 -17.80 -14.58 13.33
CA PRO A 246 -17.77 -14.55 14.78
C PRO A 246 -16.35 -14.77 15.32
N VAL A 247 -16.06 -14.15 16.47
CA VAL A 247 -14.75 -14.25 17.12
C VAL A 247 -14.45 -15.72 17.45
N ARG A 248 -13.22 -16.17 17.19
CA ARG A 248 -12.75 -17.56 17.35
C ARG A 248 -13.38 -18.63 16.43
N ALA A 249 -14.26 -18.27 15.49
CA ALA A 249 -14.84 -19.26 14.57
C ALA A 249 -13.91 -19.54 13.36
N CYS A 250 -13.29 -18.52 12.78
CA CYS A 250 -12.49 -18.65 11.57
C CYS A 250 -10.99 -18.82 11.88
N ARG A 251 -10.47 -20.06 11.81
CA ARG A 251 -9.06 -20.37 12.05
C ARG A 251 -8.08 -19.67 11.10
N VAL A 252 -8.50 -19.38 9.86
CA VAL A 252 -7.64 -18.71 8.87
C VAL A 252 -7.23 -17.30 9.29
N LEU A 253 -8.04 -16.62 10.11
CA LEU A 253 -7.78 -15.24 10.57
C LEU A 253 -6.52 -15.14 11.46
N TYR A 254 -6.16 -16.24 12.14
CA TYR A 254 -4.95 -16.32 12.96
C TYR A 254 -3.66 -16.32 12.13
N SER A 255 -3.77 -16.62 10.83
CA SER A 255 -2.67 -16.60 9.87
C SER A 255 -2.62 -15.30 9.04
N ALA A 256 -3.38 -14.26 9.42
CA ALA A 256 -3.49 -12.99 8.67
C ALA A 256 -2.14 -12.34 8.32
N ASN A 257 -1.13 -12.48 9.19
CA ASN A 257 0.20 -11.92 8.98
C ASN A 257 0.86 -12.39 7.66
N TYR A 258 0.61 -13.64 7.23
CA TYR A 258 1.16 -14.15 5.98
C TYR A 258 0.48 -13.52 4.75
N PHE A 259 -0.82 -13.21 4.85
CA PHE A 259 -1.55 -12.51 3.79
C PHE A 259 -1.10 -11.05 3.67
N PHE A 260 -0.83 -10.38 4.79
CA PHE A 260 -0.22 -9.05 4.77
C PHE A 260 1.22 -9.08 4.26
N ALA A 261 2.01 -10.09 4.63
CA ALA A 261 3.36 -10.27 4.07
C ALA A 261 3.31 -10.47 2.54
N PHE A 262 2.36 -11.26 2.05
CA PHE A 262 2.14 -11.40 0.61
C PHE A 262 1.75 -10.07 -0.05
N ALA A 263 0.89 -9.26 0.60
CA ALA A 263 0.55 -7.93 0.12
C ALA A 263 1.78 -7.01 0.01
N THR A 264 2.73 -7.09 0.96
CA THR A 264 3.97 -6.30 0.92
C THR A 264 4.92 -6.64 -0.24
N LEU A 265 4.77 -7.81 -0.88
CA LEU A 265 5.54 -8.12 -2.10
C LEU A 265 5.25 -7.15 -3.24
N ASN A 266 4.08 -6.52 -3.26
CA ASN A 266 3.77 -5.43 -4.19
C ASN A 266 4.81 -4.29 -4.10
N SER A 267 5.17 -3.90 -2.87
CA SER A 267 6.13 -2.83 -2.61
C SER A 267 7.57 -3.20 -3.01
N ALA A 268 7.90 -4.50 -3.03
CA ALA A 268 9.18 -5.00 -3.57
C ALA A 268 9.18 -5.06 -5.11
N ALA A 269 8.03 -5.33 -5.74
CA ALA A 269 7.94 -5.42 -7.19
C ALA A 269 8.16 -4.07 -7.90
N ASN A 270 7.80 -2.94 -7.25
CA ASN A 270 7.83 -1.61 -7.85
C ASN A 270 9.24 -1.19 -8.33
N PRO A 271 10.31 -1.19 -7.50
CA PRO A 271 11.67 -0.92 -7.94
C PRO A 271 12.15 -1.81 -9.09
N VAL A 272 11.83 -3.11 -9.05
CA VAL A 272 12.19 -4.06 -10.13
C VAL A 272 11.55 -3.66 -11.45
N ILE A 273 10.26 -3.28 -11.43
CA ILE A 273 9.55 -2.81 -12.62
C ILE A 273 10.21 -1.54 -13.16
N TYR A 274 10.62 -0.59 -12.32
CA TYR A 274 11.29 0.63 -12.77
C TYR A 274 12.63 0.36 -13.44
N MET A 275 13.43 -0.54 -12.86
CA MET A 275 14.74 -0.95 -13.39
C MET A 275 14.63 -1.63 -14.76
N LEU A 276 13.56 -2.39 -15.00
CA LEU A 276 13.31 -3.06 -16.27
C LEU A 276 12.73 -2.12 -17.34
N ARG A 277 12.03 -1.04 -16.94
CA ARG A 277 11.28 -0.17 -17.85
C ARG A 277 11.96 1.17 -18.15
N SER A 278 12.87 1.65 -17.30
CA SER A 278 13.56 2.94 -17.50
C SER A 278 15.08 2.76 -17.52
N GLN A 279 15.70 3.07 -18.67
CA GLN A 279 17.16 3.07 -18.79
C GLN A 279 17.81 4.16 -17.93
N ASP A 280 17.15 5.31 -17.77
CA ASP A 280 17.64 6.40 -16.91
C ASP A 280 17.69 5.97 -15.44
N MET A 281 16.62 5.34 -14.94
CA MET A 281 16.57 4.81 -13.57
C MET A 281 17.60 3.70 -13.38
N ARG A 282 17.71 2.77 -14.34
CA ARG A 282 18.69 1.69 -14.30
C ARG A 282 20.13 2.22 -14.25
N GLY A 283 20.44 3.24 -15.05
CA GLY A 283 21.76 3.87 -15.08
C GLY A 283 22.12 4.54 -13.75
N GLU A 284 21.20 5.32 -13.17
CA GLU A 284 21.44 5.97 -11.88
C GLU A 284 21.51 4.96 -10.72
N PHE A 285 20.67 3.94 -10.72
CA PHE A 285 20.68 2.89 -9.69
C PHE A 285 22.03 2.15 -9.66
N LEU A 286 22.56 1.77 -10.83
CA LEU A 286 23.89 1.18 -10.95
C LEU A 286 24.99 2.14 -10.50
N ARG A 287 24.86 3.44 -10.81
CA ARG A 287 25.81 4.46 -10.35
C ARG A 287 25.80 4.58 -8.82
N VAL A 288 24.63 4.59 -8.20
CA VAL A 288 24.51 4.66 -6.73
C VAL A 288 25.11 3.42 -6.09
N LEU A 289 24.83 2.23 -6.61
CA LEU A 289 25.44 0.98 -6.13
C LEU A 289 26.96 0.96 -6.28
N SER A 290 27.51 1.52 -7.37
CA SER A 290 28.96 1.59 -7.58
C SER A 290 29.68 2.65 -6.74
N CYS A 291 28.93 3.56 -6.11
CA CYS A 291 29.48 4.61 -5.23
C CYS A 291 29.39 4.25 -3.73
N CYS A 292 28.81 3.10 -3.39
CA CYS A 292 28.81 2.52 -2.04
C CYS A 292 29.81 1.37 -1.97
#